data_AF-A0A7C4UW14-F1
#
_entry.id   AF-A0A7C4UW14-F1
#
_cell.length_a   1.000
_cell.length_b   1.000
_cell.length_c   1.000
_cell.angle_alpha   90.00
_cell.angle_beta   90.00
_cell.angle_gamma   90.00
#
_symmetry.space_group_name_H-M   'P 1'
#
loop_
_entity.id
_entity.type
_entity.pdbx_description
1 polymer ?
#
loop_
_entity_poly.entity_id
_entity_poly.type
_entity_poly.pdbx_seq_one_letter_code
_entity_poly.pdbx_strand_id
1 'polypeptide(L)'
;MNSLVRVVLVRPTIAANIGATARVMANFGQSDLRLVAPEADPFSEEARKLSARGEPILDGLKRHDDLAKALADCVLTAGTSARTAGVFRSTSAGLAWEIMPRLIEAMASGPVALVFGSEPAGLTNEELVQCHFVMHIPTSEAYPALNLAQSVAICLYELQRTALTRAGRSDHRTMATHEAQARMFEHLRLALEEIHFLWGENAESLMHALRHLLGRAELSPIEVDLLHGLARQILWSARQTQPGERRGE
;
A
#
# COMPACT_ATOMS: atom_id res chain seq x y z
N MET A 1 -14.22 4.29 17.98
CA MET A 1 -14.13 4.92 16.65
C MET A 1 -13.20 4.08 15.81
N ASN A 2 -13.59 3.71 14.59
CA ASN A 2 -12.74 2.92 13.71
C ASN A 2 -11.62 3.83 13.18
N SER A 3 -10.36 3.47 13.39
CA SER A 3 -9.20 4.25 12.94
C SER A 3 -9.21 4.33 11.41
N LEU A 4 -9.15 5.55 10.85
CA LEU A 4 -9.07 5.70 9.38
C LEU A 4 -7.66 5.43 8.83
N VAL A 5 -6.66 5.34 9.70
CA VAL A 5 -5.28 5.00 9.35
C VAL A 5 -4.99 3.59 9.82
N ARG A 6 -4.41 2.80 8.93
CA ARG A 6 -3.88 1.48 9.26
C ARG A 6 -2.37 1.55 9.24
N VAL A 7 -1.75 1.08 10.30
CA VAL A 7 -0.31 0.87 10.35
C VAL A 7 -0.06 -0.59 10.01
N VAL A 8 0.59 -0.84 8.87
CA VAL A 8 0.84 -2.20 8.37
C VAL A 8 2.32 -2.50 8.50
N LEU A 9 2.67 -3.51 9.32
CA LEU A 9 4.04 -3.99 9.47
C LEU A 9 4.19 -5.31 8.71
N VAL A 10 5.12 -5.35 7.77
CA VAL A 10 5.35 -6.52 6.92
C VAL A 10 6.61 -7.25 7.34
N ARG A 11 6.45 -8.54 7.68
CA ARG A 11 7.50 -9.41 8.25
C ARG A 11 8.30 -8.75 9.38
N PRO A 12 7.65 -8.19 10.43
CA PRO A 12 8.41 -7.72 11.59
C PRO A 12 9.16 -8.89 12.23
N THR A 13 10.47 -8.69 12.45
CA THR A 13 11.39 -9.72 12.95
C THR A 13 11.73 -9.54 14.43
N ILE A 14 11.46 -8.35 15.00
CA ILE A 14 11.78 -8.02 16.39
C ILE A 14 10.49 -7.69 17.16
N ALA A 15 10.15 -8.50 18.16
CA ALA A 15 8.94 -8.34 18.96
C ALA A 15 8.92 -6.99 19.72
N ALA A 16 10.07 -6.54 20.25
CA ALA A 16 10.22 -5.23 20.85
C ALA A 16 9.76 -4.08 19.93
N ASN A 17 10.00 -4.18 18.61
CA ASN A 17 9.57 -3.14 17.67
C ASN A 17 8.06 -3.16 17.42
N ILE A 18 7.42 -4.33 17.47
CA ILE A 18 5.96 -4.41 17.40
C ILE A 18 5.35 -3.72 18.62
N GLY A 19 5.87 -4.02 19.82
CA GLY A 19 5.47 -3.35 21.06
C GLY A 19 5.69 -1.83 21.02
N ALA A 20 6.90 -1.40 20.66
CA ALA A 20 7.22 0.02 20.55
C ALA A 20 6.37 0.73 19.48
N THR A 21 6.02 0.05 18.39
CA THR A 21 5.09 0.56 17.38
C THR A 21 3.70 0.77 17.97
N ALA A 22 3.16 -0.20 18.70
CA ALA A 22 1.87 -0.05 19.38
C ALA A 22 1.88 1.14 20.36
N ARG A 23 2.97 1.32 21.12
CA ARG A 23 3.15 2.51 21.98
C ARG A 23 3.10 3.82 21.18
N VAL A 24 3.83 3.88 20.07
CA VAL A 24 3.87 5.04 19.18
C VAL A 24 2.48 5.33 18.61
N MET A 25 1.77 4.31 18.14
CA MET A 25 0.40 4.46 17.63
C MET A 25 -0.54 5.06 18.69
N ALA A 26 -0.45 4.59 19.94
CA ALA A 26 -1.23 5.14 21.05
C ALA A 26 -0.92 6.63 21.29
N ASN A 27 0.35 7.07 21.18
CA ASN A 27 0.71 8.48 21.29
C ASN A 27 0.04 9.38 20.24
N PHE A 28 -0.24 8.84 19.04
CA PHE A 28 -0.87 9.56 17.93
C PHE A 28 -2.35 9.20 17.73
N GLY A 29 -2.97 8.53 18.70
CA GLY A 29 -4.40 8.18 18.66
C GLY A 29 -4.78 7.14 17.59
N GLN A 30 -3.80 6.40 17.06
CA GLN A 30 -4.05 5.34 16.07
C GLN A 30 -4.25 3.99 16.76
N SER A 31 -5.10 3.14 16.18
CA SER A 31 -5.46 1.85 16.82
C SER A 31 -5.56 0.64 15.89
N ASP A 32 -5.61 0.80 14.56
CA ASP A 32 -5.64 -0.33 13.62
C ASP A 32 -4.20 -0.71 13.23
N LEU A 33 -3.61 -1.67 13.96
CA LEU A 33 -2.33 -2.29 13.67
C LEU A 33 -2.55 -3.59 12.91
N ARG A 34 -1.89 -3.73 11.75
CA ARG A 34 -1.95 -4.94 10.93
C ARG A 34 -0.56 -5.52 10.74
N LEU A 35 -0.43 -6.82 10.95
CA LEU A 35 0.80 -7.56 10.72
C LEU A 35 0.64 -8.47 9.52
N VAL A 36 1.56 -8.39 8.56
CA VAL A 36 1.62 -9.28 7.40
C VAL A 36 2.77 -10.25 7.60
N ALA A 37 2.46 -11.54 7.64
CA ALA A 37 3.44 -12.62 7.84
C ALA A 37 4.51 -12.31 8.92
N PRO A 38 4.11 -12.00 10.18
CA PRO A 38 5.06 -11.68 11.24
C PRO A 38 5.96 -12.86 11.58
N GLU A 39 7.27 -12.61 11.67
CA GLU A 39 8.27 -13.61 12.08
C GLU A 39 8.45 -13.60 13.61
N ALA A 40 8.33 -12.42 14.23
CA ALA A 40 8.30 -12.28 15.68
C ALA A 40 6.90 -12.52 16.27
N ASP A 41 6.85 -13.03 17.50
CA ASP A 41 5.59 -13.13 18.25
C ASP A 41 5.18 -11.76 18.84
N PRO A 42 4.09 -11.15 18.35
CA PRO A 42 3.60 -9.87 18.86
C PRO A 42 2.98 -9.96 20.27
N PHE A 43 2.75 -11.16 20.80
CA PHE A 43 2.19 -11.36 22.14
C PHE A 43 3.23 -11.76 23.19
N SER A 44 4.51 -11.79 22.80
CA SER A 44 5.62 -12.05 23.72
C SER A 44 5.69 -11.03 24.85
N GLU A 45 6.32 -11.41 25.96
CA GLU A 45 6.57 -10.50 27.09
C GLU A 45 7.34 -9.25 26.66
N GLU A 46 8.28 -9.40 25.72
CA GLU A 46 9.05 -8.28 25.18
C GLU A 46 8.16 -7.27 24.43
N ALA A 47 7.28 -7.74 23.53
CA ALA A 47 6.34 -6.86 22.84
C ALA A 47 5.42 -6.14 23.83
N ARG A 48 4.87 -6.85 24.82
CA ARG A 48 4.01 -6.25 25.86
C ARG A 48 4.76 -5.25 26.74
N LYS A 49 6.01 -5.54 27.11
CA LYS A 49 6.83 -4.61 27.91
C LYS A 49 7.10 -3.31 27.15
N LEU A 50 7.31 -3.39 25.84
CA LEU A 50 7.62 -2.22 25.01
C LEU A 50 6.36 -1.43 24.58
N SER A 51 5.16 -2.01 24.65
CA SER A 51 3.90 -1.30 24.35
C SER A 51 3.49 -0.28 25.40
N ALA A 52 3.83 -0.49 26.67
CA ALA A 52 3.54 0.38 27.81
C ALA A 52 2.05 0.75 28.07
N ARG A 53 1.43 1.55 27.19
CA ARG A 53 -0.03 1.83 27.20
C ARG A 53 -0.69 1.45 25.87
N GLY A 54 0.08 0.87 24.96
CA GLY A 54 -0.35 0.39 23.65
C GLY A 54 -0.86 -1.05 23.67
N GLU A 55 -0.99 -1.70 24.82
CA GLU A 55 -1.49 -3.08 24.95
C GLU A 55 -2.83 -3.28 24.24
N PRO A 56 -3.83 -2.35 24.32
CA PRO A 56 -5.08 -2.53 23.60
C PRO A 56 -4.91 -2.61 22.08
N ILE A 57 -3.86 -1.99 21.53
CA ILE A 57 -3.52 -2.06 20.10
C ILE A 57 -2.92 -3.41 19.76
N LEU A 58 -2.08 -3.96 20.66
CA LEU A 58 -1.58 -5.33 20.49
C LEU A 58 -2.71 -6.35 20.58
N ASP A 59 -3.60 -6.21 21.56
CA ASP A 59 -4.72 -7.12 21.77
C ASP A 59 -5.74 -7.06 20.62
N GLY A 60 -5.87 -5.90 19.96
CA GLY A 60 -6.75 -5.66 18.82
C GLY A 60 -6.09 -5.78 17.43
N LEU A 61 -4.81 -6.15 17.34
CA LEU A 61 -4.10 -6.22 16.06
C LEU A 61 -4.71 -7.29 15.14
N LYS A 62 -4.59 -7.07 13.83
CA LYS A 62 -5.02 -8.03 12.81
C LYS A 62 -3.81 -8.68 12.15
N ARG A 63 -3.83 -10.00 12.00
CA ARG A 63 -2.81 -10.74 11.23
C ARG A 63 -3.36 -11.07 9.85
N HIS A 64 -2.51 -10.96 8.84
CA HIS A 64 -2.81 -11.28 7.46
C HIS A 64 -1.68 -12.13 6.86
N ASP A 65 -2.04 -13.03 5.95
CA ASP A 65 -1.06 -13.90 5.27
C ASP A 65 -0.24 -13.11 4.24
N ASP A 66 -0.88 -12.13 3.59
CA ASP A 66 -0.32 -11.37 2.48
C ASP A 66 -0.71 -9.89 2.56
N LEU A 67 0.09 -9.07 1.87
CA LEU A 67 -0.07 -7.62 1.89
C LEU A 67 -1.38 -7.17 1.24
N ALA A 68 -1.82 -7.83 0.16
CA ALA A 68 -3.06 -7.48 -0.53
C ALA A 68 -4.28 -7.59 0.41
N LYS A 69 -4.39 -8.66 1.20
CA LYS A 69 -5.45 -8.81 2.21
C LYS A 69 -5.37 -7.73 3.30
N ALA A 70 -4.17 -7.38 3.74
CA ALA A 70 -3.99 -6.32 4.74
C ALA A 70 -4.38 -4.93 4.21
N LEU A 71 -4.35 -4.73 2.89
CA LEU A 71 -4.65 -3.47 2.23
C LEU A 71 -6.05 -3.40 1.61
N ALA A 72 -6.80 -4.50 1.53
CA ALA A 72 -8.00 -4.64 0.72
C ALA A 72 -9.04 -3.51 0.89
N ASP A 73 -9.31 -3.09 2.13
CA ASP A 73 -10.27 -2.04 2.47
C ASP A 73 -9.70 -0.62 2.37
N CYS A 74 -8.40 -0.46 2.08
CA CYS A 74 -7.76 0.85 1.96
C CYS A 74 -8.12 1.51 0.64
N VAL A 75 -8.36 2.82 0.64
CA VAL A 75 -8.53 3.58 -0.61
C VAL A 75 -7.21 4.14 -1.13
N LEU A 76 -6.24 4.37 -0.23
CA LEU A 76 -4.91 4.86 -0.58
C LEU A 76 -3.85 4.26 0.35
N THR A 77 -2.67 3.98 -0.19
CA THR A 77 -1.59 3.27 0.52
C THR A 77 -0.22 3.86 0.19
N ALA A 78 0.62 4.03 1.21
CA ALA A 78 1.99 4.50 1.05
C ALA A 78 2.97 3.56 1.75
N GLY A 79 3.90 2.98 1.00
CA GLY A 79 4.95 2.10 1.51
C GLY A 79 6.25 2.86 1.78
N THR A 80 6.89 2.64 2.92
CA THR A 80 8.12 3.34 3.28
C THR A 80 9.37 2.67 2.72
N SER A 81 10.31 3.48 2.22
CA SER A 81 11.62 2.99 1.76
C SER A 81 12.74 4.00 2.03
N ALA A 82 13.86 3.52 2.57
CA ALA A 82 15.09 4.31 2.71
C ALA A 82 15.78 4.57 1.36
N ARG A 83 15.48 3.76 0.34
CA ARG A 83 16.01 3.90 -1.02
C ARG A 83 14.94 4.50 -1.92
N THR A 84 15.25 5.59 -2.61
CA THR A 84 14.35 6.19 -3.61
C THR A 84 14.84 5.98 -5.05
N ALA A 85 16.09 5.55 -5.24
CA ALA A 85 16.67 5.27 -6.56
C ALA A 85 16.11 3.97 -7.18
N GLY A 86 15.78 4.03 -8.47
CA GLY A 86 15.28 2.91 -9.29
C GLY A 86 14.23 3.35 -10.31
N VAL A 87 14.20 2.71 -11.48
CA VAL A 87 13.32 3.08 -12.62
C VAL A 87 11.83 3.11 -12.24
N PHE A 88 11.41 2.21 -11.34
CA PHE A 88 10.03 2.12 -10.85
C PHE A 88 9.64 3.18 -9.80
N ARG A 89 10.58 4.00 -9.33
CA ARG A 89 10.40 4.88 -8.16
C ARG A 89 10.28 6.37 -8.50
N SER A 90 10.69 6.82 -9.68
CA SER A 90 10.86 8.26 -9.95
C SER A 90 9.57 9.10 -9.97
N THR A 91 8.40 8.49 -10.18
CA THR A 91 7.14 9.25 -10.38
C THR A 91 6.05 9.01 -9.32
N SER A 92 6.22 8.03 -8.43
CA SER A 92 5.35 7.84 -7.24
C SER A 92 6.14 7.78 -5.93
N ALA A 93 7.46 7.97 -5.98
CA ALA A 93 8.22 8.25 -4.77
C ALA A 93 8.13 9.72 -4.42
N GLY A 94 8.03 10.01 -3.13
CA GLY A 94 8.03 11.36 -2.59
C GLY A 94 8.49 11.37 -1.14
N LEU A 95 8.81 12.56 -0.67
CA LEU A 95 9.13 12.80 0.73
C LEU A 95 7.85 12.70 1.56
N ALA A 96 7.99 12.36 2.84
CA ALA A 96 6.84 12.17 3.73
C ALA A 96 5.85 13.35 3.66
N TRP A 97 6.31 14.59 3.75
CA TRP A 97 5.45 15.78 3.72
C TRP A 97 4.78 16.05 2.36
N GLU A 98 5.27 15.45 1.27
CA GLU A 98 4.66 15.56 -0.06
C GLU A 98 3.49 14.57 -0.23
N ILE A 99 3.55 13.44 0.47
CA ILE A 99 2.57 12.35 0.38
C ILE A 99 1.47 12.47 1.44
N MET A 100 1.78 12.93 2.67
CA MET A 100 0.79 13.03 3.75
C MET A 100 -0.50 13.79 3.38
N PRO A 101 -0.45 14.92 2.63
CA PRO A 101 -1.67 15.61 2.23
C PRO A 101 -2.65 14.72 1.46
N ARG A 102 -2.15 13.88 0.55
CA ARG A 102 -2.95 12.95 -0.25
C ARG A 102 -3.61 11.88 0.61
N LEU A 103 -2.86 11.33 1.58
CA LEU A 103 -3.42 10.36 2.53
C LEU A 103 -4.55 10.97 3.36
N ILE A 104 -4.40 12.21 3.83
CA ILE A 104 -5.46 12.90 4.60
C ILE A 104 -6.70 13.16 3.75
N GLU A 105 -6.52 13.62 2.50
CA GLU A 105 -7.64 13.86 1.59
C GLU A 105 -8.39 12.55 1.27
N ALA A 106 -7.65 11.47 1.02
CA ALA A 106 -8.22 10.16 0.75
C ALA A 106 -9.03 9.58 1.92
N MET A 107 -8.77 9.97 3.17
CA MET A 107 -9.54 9.51 4.34
C MET A 107 -11.03 9.86 4.25
N ALA A 108 -11.41 10.87 3.46
CA ALA A 108 -12.81 11.20 3.22
C ALA A 108 -13.56 10.10 2.42
N SER A 109 -12.84 9.29 1.63
CA SER A 109 -13.40 8.20 0.82
C SER A 109 -13.47 6.87 1.54
N GLY A 110 -12.68 6.73 2.60
CA GLY A 110 -12.45 5.45 3.25
C GLY A 110 -11.05 5.43 3.83
N PRO A 111 -10.67 4.35 4.49
CA PRO A 111 -9.49 4.45 5.31
C PRO A 111 -8.22 4.35 4.43
N VAL A 112 -7.06 4.79 4.92
CA VAL A 112 -5.74 4.70 4.24
C VAL A 112 -4.74 3.80 4.98
N ALA A 113 -3.61 3.45 4.36
CA ALA A 113 -2.55 2.67 5.01
C ALA A 113 -1.15 3.27 4.85
N LEU A 114 -0.39 3.18 5.95
CA LEU A 114 1.05 3.37 5.99
C LEU A 114 1.71 1.99 6.14
N VAL A 115 2.55 1.61 5.18
CA VAL A 115 3.13 0.26 5.10
C VAL A 115 4.63 0.33 5.38
N PHE A 116 5.07 -0.47 6.34
CA PHE A 116 6.45 -0.53 6.80
C PHE A 116 6.98 -1.95 6.65
N GLY A 117 8.22 -2.07 6.19
CA GLY A 117 8.85 -3.38 6.01
C GLY A 117 9.69 -3.81 7.22
N SER A 118 10.19 -5.03 7.14
CA SER A 118 11.08 -5.65 8.13
C SER A 118 12.32 -4.81 8.42
N GLU A 119 12.87 -4.95 9.63
CA GLU A 119 14.09 -4.26 10.08
C GLU A 119 15.33 -4.53 9.20
N PRO A 120 15.63 -5.77 8.80
CA PRO A 120 16.85 -6.04 8.03
C PRO A 120 16.75 -5.65 6.55
N ALA A 121 15.56 -5.75 5.95
CA ALA A 121 15.40 -5.70 4.49
C ALA A 121 14.43 -4.61 3.99
N GLY A 122 13.61 -4.03 4.87
CA GLY A 122 12.52 -3.15 4.47
C GLY A 122 11.46 -3.88 3.65
N LEU A 123 10.78 -3.13 2.77
CA LEU A 123 9.83 -3.67 1.80
C LEU A 123 10.57 -4.11 0.53
N THR A 124 10.20 -5.27 0.02
CA THR A 124 10.62 -5.77 -1.28
C THR A 124 10.03 -4.92 -2.40
N ASN A 125 10.58 -5.03 -3.62
CA ASN A 125 10.00 -4.36 -4.77
C ASN A 125 8.55 -4.81 -5.00
N GLU A 126 8.27 -6.12 -4.91
CA GLU A 126 6.94 -6.72 -5.09
C GLU A 126 5.88 -6.16 -4.13
N GLU A 127 6.29 -5.73 -2.94
CA GLU A 127 5.40 -5.08 -1.97
C GLU A 127 5.24 -3.59 -2.24
N LEU A 128 6.31 -2.93 -2.65
CA LEU A 128 6.27 -1.51 -3.00
C LEU A 128 5.36 -1.27 -4.20
N VAL A 129 5.32 -2.17 -5.21
CA VAL A 129 4.38 -2.05 -6.34
C VAL A 129 2.91 -2.27 -5.97
N GLN A 130 2.62 -2.85 -4.79
CA GLN A 130 1.25 -2.92 -4.27
C GLN A 130 0.83 -1.62 -3.57
N CYS A 131 1.77 -0.72 -3.30
CA CYS A 131 1.50 0.60 -2.74
C CYS A 131 1.28 1.62 -3.85
N HIS A 132 0.36 2.57 -3.63
CA HIS A 132 0.13 3.66 -4.58
C HIS A 132 1.31 4.64 -4.59
N PHE A 133 1.88 4.89 -3.41
CA PHE A 133 3.05 5.76 -3.23
C PHE A 133 4.18 5.05 -2.51
N VAL A 134 5.41 5.48 -2.83
CA VAL A 134 6.61 5.13 -2.07
C VAL A 134 7.05 6.35 -1.27
N MET A 135 7.08 6.23 0.04
CA MET A 135 7.39 7.34 0.94
C MET A 135 8.80 7.23 1.48
N HIS A 136 9.54 8.33 1.39
CA HIS A 136 10.87 8.45 1.96
C HIS A 136 10.90 9.42 3.13
N ILE A 137 11.51 8.99 4.23
CA ILE A 137 11.87 9.85 5.35
C ILE A 137 13.31 10.29 5.11
N PRO A 138 13.60 11.59 4.98
CA PRO A 138 14.98 12.04 4.82
C PRO A 138 15.82 11.65 6.02
N THR A 139 16.96 11.04 5.74
CA THR A 139 17.95 10.57 6.70
C THR A 139 19.36 10.85 6.19
N SER A 140 20.36 10.67 7.03
CA SER A 140 21.76 10.74 6.58
C SER A 140 22.04 9.69 5.51
N GLU A 141 22.75 10.06 4.44
CA GLU A 141 23.19 9.12 3.40
C GLU A 141 24.14 8.04 3.96
N ALA A 142 24.89 8.36 5.02
CA ALA A 142 25.81 7.42 5.66
C ALA A 142 25.09 6.32 6.47
N TYR A 143 23.87 6.60 6.95
CA TYR A 143 23.09 5.66 7.73
C TYR A 143 21.58 5.91 7.54
N PRO A 144 21.03 5.46 6.39
CA PRO A 144 19.68 5.85 5.98
C PRO A 144 18.56 4.98 6.58
N ALA A 145 18.91 3.88 7.24
CA ALA A 145 17.93 2.94 7.80
C ALA A 145 17.51 3.39 9.22
N LEU A 146 16.22 3.68 9.38
CA LEU A 146 15.62 3.94 10.69
C LEU A 146 15.11 2.64 11.33
N ASN A 147 15.10 2.60 12.66
CA ASN A 147 14.37 1.57 13.38
C ASN A 147 12.87 1.61 13.01
N LEU A 148 12.22 0.44 13.00
CA LEU A 148 10.81 0.30 12.60
C LEU A 148 9.85 1.19 13.40
N ALA A 149 9.93 1.20 14.74
CA ALA A 149 9.05 2.04 15.55
C ALA A 149 9.34 3.54 15.38
N GLN A 150 10.61 3.90 15.10
CA GLN A 150 11.01 5.28 14.83
C GLN A 150 10.47 5.80 13.49
N SER A 151 10.51 4.97 12.44
CA SER A 151 9.93 5.34 11.14
C SER A 151 8.41 5.51 11.25
N VAL A 152 7.72 4.62 11.98
CA VAL A 152 6.30 4.79 12.30
C VAL A 152 6.05 6.10 13.04
N ALA A 153 6.87 6.43 14.05
CA ALA A 153 6.69 7.65 14.84
C ALA A 153 6.80 8.92 13.99
N ILE A 154 7.78 8.98 13.08
CA ILE A 154 7.95 10.12 12.17
C ILE A 154 6.76 10.22 11.21
N CYS A 155 6.33 9.11 10.61
CA CYS A 155 5.19 9.12 9.68
C CYS A 155 3.88 9.55 10.37
N LEU A 156 3.60 9.05 11.58
CA LEU A 156 2.40 9.45 12.31
C LEU A 156 2.46 10.89 12.81
N TYR A 157 3.64 11.37 13.20
CA TYR A 157 3.85 12.79 13.50
C TYR A 157 3.57 13.67 12.28
N GLU A 158 4.15 13.34 11.12
CA GLU A 158 3.95 14.07 9.87
C GLU A 158 2.48 14.07 9.44
N LEU A 159 1.79 12.93 9.59
CA LEU A 159 0.36 12.83 9.33
C LEU A 159 -0.44 13.75 10.25
N GLN A 160 -0.19 13.72 11.57
CA GLN A 160 -0.87 14.57 12.54
C GLN A 160 -0.60 16.06 12.28
N ARG A 161 0.66 16.43 12.01
CA ARG A 161 1.05 17.81 11.66
C ARG A 161 0.33 18.29 10.40
N THR A 162 0.23 17.44 9.39
CA THR A 162 -0.45 17.76 8.14
C THR A 162 -1.96 17.89 8.35
N ALA A 163 -2.57 17.04 9.19
CA ALA A 163 -3.99 17.14 9.51
C ALA A 163 -4.34 18.45 10.23
N LEU A 164 -3.49 18.88 11.18
CA LEU A 164 -3.66 20.15 11.89
C LEU A 164 -3.54 21.37 10.98
N THR A 165 -2.68 21.31 9.95
CA THR A 165 -2.46 22.43 9.02
C THR A 165 -3.49 22.49 7.88
N ARG A 166 -4.19 21.39 7.59
CA ARG A 166 -5.18 21.29 6.50
C ARG A 166 -6.64 21.26 6.94
N ALA A 167 -6.93 21.45 8.22
CA ALA A 167 -8.29 21.50 8.74
C ALA A 167 -9.14 22.52 7.94
N GLY A 168 -10.13 22.03 7.17
CA GLY A 168 -11.09 22.86 6.44
C GLY A 168 -10.97 22.89 4.90
N ARG A 169 -10.11 22.06 4.27
CA ARG A 169 -10.06 21.90 2.80
C ARG A 169 -10.25 20.45 2.40
N SER A 170 -11.47 20.05 2.04
CA SER A 170 -11.72 18.76 1.38
C SER A 170 -12.48 18.97 0.09
N ASP A 171 -11.86 18.59 -1.03
CA ASP A 171 -12.60 18.31 -2.26
C ASP A 171 -13.10 16.86 -2.17
N HIS A 172 -14.41 16.65 -2.25
CA HIS A 172 -15.03 15.36 -1.97
C HIS A 172 -14.96 14.44 -3.20
N ARG A 173 -13.76 13.96 -3.53
CA ARG A 173 -13.60 12.84 -4.48
C ARG A 173 -13.73 11.53 -3.73
N THR A 174 -14.58 10.64 -4.23
CA THR A 174 -14.72 9.26 -3.70
C THR A 174 -13.77 8.34 -4.44
N MET A 175 -12.83 7.73 -3.72
CA MET A 175 -11.82 6.82 -4.23
C MET A 175 -12.25 5.35 -4.09
N ALA A 176 -11.83 4.52 -5.04
CA ALA A 176 -12.06 3.08 -5.01
C ALA A 176 -11.10 2.37 -4.05
N THR A 177 -11.61 1.33 -3.36
CA THR A 177 -10.82 0.46 -2.48
C THR A 177 -9.72 -0.28 -3.24
N HIS A 178 -8.64 -0.65 -2.55
CA HIS A 178 -7.50 -1.40 -3.06
C HIS A 178 -7.93 -2.73 -3.67
N GLU A 179 -8.89 -3.42 -3.06
CA GLU A 179 -9.45 -4.66 -3.60
C GLU A 179 -10.14 -4.45 -4.97
N ALA A 180 -10.94 -3.40 -5.10
CA ALA A 180 -11.60 -3.06 -6.37
C ALA A 180 -10.58 -2.73 -7.47
N GLN A 181 -9.56 -1.95 -7.13
CA GLN A 181 -8.45 -1.65 -8.04
C GLN A 181 -7.66 -2.92 -8.39
N ALA A 182 -7.40 -3.80 -7.44
CA ALA A 182 -6.70 -5.07 -7.66
C ALA A 182 -7.47 -5.97 -8.65
N ARG A 183 -8.80 -6.08 -8.52
CA ARG A 183 -9.66 -6.81 -9.48
C ARG A 183 -9.61 -6.18 -10.87
N MET A 184 -9.61 -4.85 -10.96
CA MET A 184 -9.46 -4.15 -12.24
C MET A 184 -8.11 -4.48 -12.90
N PHE A 185 -7.00 -4.46 -12.15
CA PHE A 185 -5.69 -4.82 -12.70
C PHE A 185 -5.61 -6.28 -13.15
N GLU A 186 -6.28 -7.20 -12.44
CA GLU A 186 -6.35 -8.60 -12.85
C GLU A 186 -7.06 -8.77 -14.19
N HIS A 187 -8.19 -8.08 -14.38
CA HIS A 187 -8.90 -8.13 -15.66
C HIS A 187 -8.11 -7.47 -16.79
N LEU A 188 -7.43 -6.35 -16.52
CA LEU A 188 -6.54 -5.72 -17.50
C LEU A 188 -5.41 -6.66 -17.90
N ARG A 189 -4.79 -7.37 -16.94
CA ARG A 189 -3.76 -8.37 -17.22
C ARG A 189 -4.27 -9.42 -18.19
N LEU A 190 -5.39 -10.08 -17.86
CA LEU A 190 -5.99 -11.12 -18.71
C LEU A 190 -6.30 -10.60 -20.12
N ALA A 191 -6.87 -9.41 -20.23
CA ALA A 191 -7.21 -8.80 -21.52
C ALA A 191 -5.96 -8.47 -22.36
N LEU A 192 -4.91 -7.95 -21.73
CA LEU A 192 -3.68 -7.56 -22.40
C LEU A 192 -2.78 -8.75 -22.76
N GLU A 193 -2.81 -9.83 -21.97
CA GLU A 193 -2.18 -11.12 -22.31
C GLU A 193 -2.87 -11.75 -23.53
N GLU A 194 -4.21 -11.75 -23.58
CA GLU A 194 -4.98 -12.32 -24.70
C GLU A 194 -4.68 -11.65 -26.04
N ILE A 195 -4.45 -10.33 -26.05
CA ILE A 195 -4.07 -9.60 -27.27
C ILE A 195 -2.55 -9.60 -27.52
N HIS A 196 -1.78 -10.39 -26.77
CA HIS A 196 -0.31 -10.44 -26.83
C HIS A 196 0.41 -9.10 -26.60
N PHE A 197 -0.25 -8.13 -25.96
CA PHE A 197 0.42 -6.91 -25.50
C PHE A 197 1.35 -7.21 -24.32
N LEU A 198 0.89 -8.07 -23.39
CA LEU A 198 1.73 -8.65 -22.35
C LEU A 198 2.22 -10.02 -22.79
N TRP A 199 3.46 -10.10 -23.26
CA TRP A 199 4.09 -11.33 -23.70
C TRP A 199 5.58 -11.36 -23.36
N GLY A 200 6.10 -12.57 -23.14
CA GLY A 200 7.52 -12.81 -22.88
C GLY A 200 8.02 -12.23 -21.56
N GLU A 201 9.33 -12.03 -21.47
CA GLU A 201 10.02 -11.64 -20.22
C GLU A 201 9.64 -10.25 -19.69
N ASN A 202 9.05 -9.39 -20.54
CA ASN A 202 8.72 -8.01 -20.18
C ASN A 202 7.30 -7.82 -19.61
N ALA A 203 6.46 -8.86 -19.61
CA ALA A 203 5.06 -8.76 -19.20
C ALA A 203 4.88 -8.17 -17.78
N GLU A 204 5.66 -8.67 -16.81
CA GLU A 204 5.59 -8.18 -15.42
C GLU A 204 6.04 -6.71 -15.32
N SER A 205 7.10 -6.33 -16.02
CA SER A 205 7.57 -4.92 -16.03
C SER A 205 6.50 -3.97 -16.58
N LEU A 206 5.79 -4.37 -17.63
CA LEU A 206 4.70 -3.59 -18.21
C LEU A 206 3.50 -3.50 -17.25
N MET A 207 3.14 -4.60 -16.59
CA MET A 207 2.09 -4.60 -15.57
C MET A 207 2.45 -3.71 -14.38
N HIS A 208 3.70 -3.71 -13.94
CA HIS A 208 4.17 -2.79 -12.91
C HIS A 208 4.07 -1.33 -13.35
N ALA A 209 4.46 -1.01 -14.59
CA ALA A 209 4.32 0.33 -15.14
C ALA A 209 2.83 0.77 -15.22
N LEU A 210 1.93 -0.15 -15.59
CA LEU A 210 0.49 0.12 -15.63
C LEU A 210 -0.10 0.36 -14.23
N ARG A 211 0.28 -0.48 -13.25
CA ARG A 211 -0.11 -0.32 -11.84
C ARG A 211 0.33 1.03 -11.30
N HIS A 212 1.55 1.42 -11.61
CA HIS A 212 2.12 2.70 -11.22
C HIS A 212 1.35 3.88 -11.84
N LEU A 213 1.13 3.82 -13.16
CA LEU A 213 0.44 4.88 -13.91
C LEU A 213 -0.98 5.13 -13.40
N LEU A 214 -1.73 4.05 -13.16
CA LEU A 214 -3.14 4.12 -12.73
C LEU A 214 -3.28 4.32 -11.22
N GLY A 215 -2.38 3.76 -10.40
CA GLY A 215 -2.45 3.87 -8.94
C GLY A 215 -2.30 5.30 -8.42
N ARG A 216 -1.53 6.15 -9.11
CA ARG A 216 -1.40 7.57 -8.75
C ARG A 216 -2.57 8.45 -9.20
N ALA A 217 -3.49 7.92 -10.01
CA ALA A 217 -4.64 8.67 -10.52
C ALA A 217 -5.75 8.83 -9.48
N GLU A 218 -5.63 8.17 -8.32
CA GLU A 218 -6.59 8.26 -7.22
C GLU A 218 -8.02 7.90 -7.68
N LEU A 219 -8.12 6.79 -8.42
CA LEU A 219 -9.30 6.39 -9.18
C LEU A 219 -10.57 6.29 -8.33
N SER A 220 -11.66 6.82 -8.86
CA SER A 220 -13.00 6.63 -8.35
C SER A 220 -13.58 5.26 -8.70
N PRO A 221 -14.63 4.79 -7.99
CA PRO A 221 -15.31 3.54 -8.32
C PRO A 221 -15.80 3.49 -9.78
N ILE A 222 -16.30 4.61 -10.31
CA ILE A 222 -16.80 4.71 -11.68
C ILE A 222 -15.66 4.50 -12.70
N GLU A 223 -14.49 5.08 -12.45
CA GLU A 223 -13.31 4.92 -13.32
C GLU A 223 -12.77 3.49 -13.28
N VAL A 224 -12.78 2.85 -12.09
CA VAL A 224 -12.45 1.44 -11.94
C VAL A 224 -13.40 0.55 -12.75
N ASP A 225 -14.71 0.79 -12.66
CA ASP A 225 -15.72 0.04 -13.42
C ASP A 225 -15.60 0.26 -14.93
N LEU A 226 -15.24 1.47 -15.37
CA LEU A 226 -14.98 1.80 -16.77
C LEU A 226 -13.77 1.02 -17.30
N LEU A 227 -12.65 1.03 -16.59
CA LEU A 227 -11.44 0.28 -16.96
C LEU A 227 -11.69 -1.24 -16.94
N HIS A 228 -12.49 -1.72 -16.01
CA HIS A 228 -12.94 -3.10 -15.94
C HIS A 228 -13.85 -3.47 -17.13
N GLY A 229 -14.75 -2.57 -17.54
CA GLY A 229 -15.56 -2.70 -18.75
C GLY A 229 -14.71 -2.76 -20.01
N LEU A 230 -13.70 -1.89 -20.12
CA LEU A 230 -12.75 -1.87 -21.22
C LEU A 230 -11.99 -3.21 -21.33
N ALA A 231 -11.45 -3.71 -20.21
CA ALA A 231 -10.75 -5.00 -20.18
C ALA A 231 -11.64 -6.16 -20.65
N ARG A 232 -12.89 -6.22 -20.17
CA ARG A 232 -13.87 -7.23 -20.61
C ARG A 232 -14.15 -7.14 -22.12
N GLN A 233 -14.28 -5.92 -22.65
CA GLN A 233 -14.56 -5.73 -24.07
C GLN A 233 -13.39 -6.15 -24.96
N ILE A 234 -12.14 -5.84 -24.55
CA ILE A 234 -10.93 -6.30 -25.22
C ILE A 234 -10.89 -7.83 -25.25
N LEU A 235 -11.08 -8.47 -24.09
CA LEU A 235 -11.05 -9.93 -23.97
C LEU A 235 -12.13 -10.61 -24.82
N TRP A 236 -13.36 -10.07 -24.82
CA TRP A 236 -14.47 -10.57 -25.64
C TRP A 236 -14.17 -10.44 -27.14
N SER A 237 -13.57 -9.32 -27.56
CA SER A 237 -13.22 -9.08 -28.97
C SER A 237 -12.09 -10.02 -29.43
N ALA A 238 -11.04 -10.17 -28.63
CA ALA A 238 -9.89 -11.02 -28.94
C ALA A 238 -10.30 -12.49 -29.14
N ARG A 239 -11.17 -13.01 -28.26
CA ARG A 239 -11.66 -14.40 -28.32
C ARG A 239 -12.56 -14.70 -29.52
N GLN A 240 -13.29 -13.71 -30.03
CA GLN A 240 -14.05 -13.89 -31.28
C GLN A 240 -13.17 -13.87 -32.53
N THR A 241 -11.99 -13.25 -32.43
CA THR A 241 -11.08 -13.07 -33.56
C THR A 241 -10.10 -14.24 -33.69
N GLN A 242 -10.06 -15.18 -32.74
CA GLN A 242 -9.43 -16.49 -32.91
C GLN A 242 -10.40 -17.42 -33.66
N PRO A 243 -10.31 -17.54 -35.01
CA PRO A 243 -11.11 -18.50 -35.72
C PRO A 243 -10.54 -19.88 -35.36
N GLY A 244 -11.39 -20.89 -35.21
CA GLY A 244 -10.92 -22.26 -35.16
C GLY A 244 -9.91 -22.53 -36.27
N GLU A 245 -8.95 -23.41 -35.98
CA GLU A 245 -8.10 -24.08 -36.96
C GLU A 245 -8.74 -24.03 -38.35
N ARG A 246 -8.02 -23.40 -39.28
CA ARG A 246 -8.37 -23.35 -40.70
C ARG A 246 -8.99 -24.70 -41.08
N ARG A 247 -10.32 -24.71 -41.28
CA ARG A 247 -11.00 -25.84 -41.91
C ARG A 247 -10.27 -26.04 -43.24
N GLY A 248 -9.71 -27.24 -43.39
CA GLY A 248 -8.85 -27.60 -44.50
C GLY A 248 -9.45 -27.21 -45.84
N GLU A 249 -8.59 -26.63 -46.67
CA GLU A 249 -8.63 -26.79 -48.12
C GLU A 249 -7.53 -27.79 -48.50
#